data_AF-A0A1R2D4C8-F1
#
_entry.id   AF-A0A1R2D4C8-F1
#
_cell.length_a   1.000
_cell.length_b   1.000
_cell.length_c   1.000
_cell.angle_alpha   90.00
_cell.angle_beta   90.00
_cell.angle_gamma   90.00
#
_symmetry.space_group_name_H-M   'P 1'
#
loop_
_entity.id
_entity.type
_entity.pdbx_description
1 polymer ?
#
loop_
_entity_poly.entity_id
_entity_poly.type
_entity_poly.pdbx_seq_one_letter_code
_entity_poly.pdbx_strand_id
1 'polypeptide(L)'
;MKSIPFIYCYMDYSELSIEYHSLFTRCFVENCEIDTDEITEEERQALGELEPAEVFENFSDLITDLLKFKKQYINTEQADLVKRANCFETMIQKLESEVRTHIAGQHQLKILVENYQTKALELEKENNELMKKLTDSENALIETMNSKNYQNLKIITKPSKDKFKNLEENKLKSLFRSSSLTKMIEKDDVNIQEKSKNEGIVVRNKEFKSSHKRVKSDFEAIASQIHKKSNQIIKTAKLENNITKAYKLNSYKVYKNIPKILELAEKQKADKKNIQQKLKNLRSCSDLLTQLKGK
;
A
#
# COMPACT_ATOMS: atom_id res chain seq x y z
N MET A 1 -51.63 19.27 11.83
CA MET A 1 -50.57 19.97 12.57
C MET A 1 -51.04 20.14 14.01
N LYS A 2 -50.40 19.49 14.99
CA LYS A 2 -50.78 19.62 16.40
C LYS A 2 -50.07 20.87 16.97
N SER A 3 -50.86 21.83 17.44
CA SER A 3 -50.40 22.98 18.21
C SER A 3 -49.84 22.46 19.53
N ILE A 4 -48.57 22.77 19.83
CA ILE A 4 -47.97 22.55 21.14
C ILE A 4 -48.34 23.79 21.96
N PRO A 5 -49.05 23.64 23.11
CA PRO A 5 -49.30 24.76 24.00
C PRO A 5 -47.96 25.20 24.61
N PHE A 6 -47.54 26.43 24.34
CA PHE A 6 -46.50 27.09 25.12
C PHE A 6 -47.09 27.39 26.50
N ILE A 7 -46.80 26.51 27.46
CA ILE A 7 -47.03 26.79 28.87
C ILE A 7 -45.99 27.85 29.26
N TYR A 8 -46.39 29.11 29.28
CA TYR A 8 -45.63 30.15 29.95
C TYR A 8 -45.78 29.91 31.46
N CYS A 9 -44.79 29.25 32.06
CA CYS A 9 -44.64 29.32 33.52
C CYS A 9 -44.29 30.76 33.85
N TYR A 10 -45.27 31.53 34.32
CA TYR A 10 -45.04 32.80 35.02
C TYR A 10 -44.40 32.42 36.36
N MET A 11 -43.08 32.33 36.39
CA MET A 11 -42.34 32.44 37.65
C MET A 11 -42.53 33.88 38.13
N ASP A 12 -42.92 34.04 39.39
CA ASP A 12 -43.03 35.37 39.98
C ASP A 12 -41.62 35.99 40.03
N TYR A 13 -41.50 37.28 39.72
CA TYR A 13 -40.23 38.00 39.69
C TYR A 13 -39.50 37.89 41.03
N SER A 14 -40.26 37.82 42.12
CA SER A 14 -39.72 37.63 43.47
C SER A 14 -39.06 36.25 43.65
N GLU A 15 -39.65 35.16 43.15
CA GLU A 15 -39.06 33.82 43.26
C GLU A 15 -37.78 33.70 42.44
N LEU A 16 -37.80 34.26 41.23
CA LEU A 16 -36.65 34.28 40.32
C LEU A 16 -35.47 35.06 40.92
N SER A 17 -35.74 36.18 41.59
CA SER A 17 -34.70 36.99 42.24
C SER A 17 -33.96 36.23 43.36
N ILE A 18 -34.69 35.45 44.15
CA ILE A 18 -34.13 34.61 45.23
C ILE A 18 -33.25 33.50 44.64
N GLU A 19 -33.70 32.86 43.55
CA GLU A 19 -32.94 31.80 42.89
C GLU A 19 -31.64 32.34 42.28
N TYR A 20 -31.67 33.51 41.65
CA TYR A 20 -30.47 34.17 41.12
C TYR A 20 -29.49 34.55 42.22
N HIS A 21 -29.98 35.11 43.32
CA HIS A 21 -29.13 35.47 44.45
C HIS A 21 -28.48 34.22 45.07
N SER A 22 -29.25 33.14 45.25
CA SER A 22 -28.71 31.86 45.73
C SER A 22 -27.65 31.29 44.79
N LEU A 23 -27.87 31.39 43.48
CA LEU A 23 -26.89 30.99 42.48
C LEU A 23 -25.61 31.81 42.58
N PHE A 24 -25.71 33.13 42.73
CA PHE A 24 -24.55 34.03 42.91
C PHE A 24 -23.74 33.65 44.13
N THR A 25 -24.38 33.54 45.29
CA THR A 25 -23.71 33.17 46.54
C THR A 25 -22.99 31.82 46.40
N ARG A 26 -23.65 30.83 45.78
CA ARG A 26 -23.03 29.52 45.56
C ARG A 26 -21.82 29.62 44.61
N CYS A 27 -21.95 30.31 43.49
CA CYS A 27 -20.83 30.47 42.55
C CYS A 27 -19.65 31.24 43.16
N PHE A 28 -19.92 32.23 44.02
CA PHE A 28 -18.88 32.94 44.75
C PHE A 28 -18.13 32.00 45.70
N VAL A 29 -18.85 31.21 46.51
CA VAL A 29 -18.27 30.21 47.41
C VAL A 29 -17.43 29.19 46.67
N GLU A 30 -17.98 28.59 45.61
CA GLU A 30 -17.26 27.62 44.78
C GLU A 30 -16.01 28.23 44.14
N ASN A 31 -16.04 29.51 43.75
CA ASN A 31 -14.86 30.18 43.19
C ASN A 31 -13.76 30.37 44.25
N CYS A 32 -14.09 30.82 45.46
CA CYS A 32 -13.13 30.92 46.55
C CYS A 32 -12.49 29.56 46.87
N GLU A 33 -13.28 28.48 46.89
CA GLU A 33 -12.76 27.12 47.09
C GLU A 33 -11.77 26.68 46.00
N ILE A 34 -12.03 27.05 44.73
CA ILE A 34 -11.11 26.76 43.61
C ILE A 34 -9.78 27.50 43.78
N ASP A 35 -9.84 28.76 44.24
CA ASP A 35 -8.67 29.60 44.49
C ASP A 35 -7.97 29.28 45.82
N THR A 36 -8.49 28.30 46.57
CA THR A 36 -8.03 27.88 47.92
C THR A 36 -8.12 28.99 48.98
N ASP A 37 -8.99 29.97 48.76
CA ASP A 37 -9.27 31.05 49.70
C ASP A 37 -10.43 30.68 50.63
N GLU A 38 -10.33 31.05 51.91
CA GLU A 38 -11.41 30.89 52.88
C GLU A 38 -12.34 32.10 52.84
N ILE A 39 -13.66 31.86 52.76
CA ILE A 39 -14.65 32.94 52.88
C ILE A 39 -14.71 33.45 54.31
N THR A 40 -14.52 34.75 54.47
CA THR A 40 -14.69 35.44 55.75
C THR A 40 -16.17 35.64 56.10
N GLU A 41 -16.46 35.82 57.38
CA GLU A 41 -17.84 36.05 57.82
C GLU A 41 -18.36 37.41 57.33
N GLU A 42 -17.48 38.40 57.21
CA GLU A 42 -17.78 39.71 56.65
C GLU A 42 -18.22 39.61 55.18
N GLU A 43 -17.53 38.80 54.37
CA GLU A 43 -17.91 38.55 52.97
C GLU A 43 -19.24 37.81 52.87
N ARG A 44 -19.48 36.82 53.74
CA ARG A 44 -20.74 36.08 53.80
C ARG A 44 -21.91 37.00 54.14
N GLN A 45 -21.71 37.93 55.07
CA GLN A 45 -22.72 38.93 55.42
C GLN A 45 -22.97 39.89 54.25
N ALA A 46 -21.91 40.42 53.65
CA ALA A 46 -22.02 41.31 52.50
C ALA A 46 -22.77 40.67 51.33
N LEU A 47 -22.54 39.38 51.06
CA LEU A 47 -23.27 38.62 50.03
C LEU A 47 -24.77 38.56 50.28
N GLY A 48 -25.23 38.57 51.54
CA GLY A 48 -26.66 38.54 51.88
C GLY A 48 -27.36 39.90 51.80
N GLU A 49 -26.59 40.99 51.75
CA GLU A 49 -27.10 42.37 51.69
C GLU A 49 -27.21 42.90 50.25
N LEU A 50 -26.74 42.14 49.25
CA LEU A 50 -26.74 42.55 47.84
C LEU A 50 -28.16 42.61 47.26
N GLU A 51 -28.46 43.70 46.54
CA GLU A 51 -29.74 43.84 45.86
C GLU A 51 -29.81 42.92 44.63
N PRO A 52 -30.92 42.21 44.38
CA PRO A 52 -31.02 41.29 43.24
C PRO A 52 -30.77 41.93 41.87
N ALA A 53 -31.09 43.22 41.71
CA ALA A 53 -30.82 43.97 40.48
C ALA A 53 -29.30 44.14 40.25
N GLU A 54 -28.56 44.46 41.31
CA GLU A 54 -27.10 44.60 41.28
C GLU A 54 -26.43 43.25 40.99
N VAL A 55 -26.90 42.16 41.63
CA VAL A 55 -26.42 40.80 41.36
C VAL A 55 -26.60 40.44 39.89
N PHE A 56 -27.73 40.80 39.28
CA PHE A 56 -27.99 40.54 37.87
C PHE A 56 -27.08 41.34 36.94
N GLU A 57 -26.89 42.64 37.19
CA GLU A 57 -25.98 43.47 36.40
C GLU A 57 -24.53 42.96 36.51
N ASN A 58 -24.06 42.63 37.71
CA ASN A 58 -22.74 42.04 37.94
C ASN A 58 -22.54 40.73 37.18
N PHE A 59 -23.55 39.85 37.18
CA PHE A 59 -23.51 38.63 36.36
C PHE A 59 -23.49 38.92 34.87
N SER A 60 -24.29 39.88 34.40
CA SER A 60 -24.34 40.27 33.00
C SER A 60 -22.98 40.78 32.52
N ASP A 61 -22.33 41.62 33.33
CA ASP A 61 -21.00 42.15 33.06
C ASP A 61 -19.94 41.05 33.07
N LEU A 62 -19.96 40.16 34.06
CA LEU A 62 -19.08 38.99 34.12
C LEU A 62 -19.23 38.10 32.88
N ILE A 63 -20.46 37.77 32.48
CA ILE A 63 -20.71 36.96 31.27
C ILE A 63 -20.18 37.69 30.03
N THR A 64 -20.41 39.00 29.94
CA THR A 64 -19.93 39.82 28.82
C THR A 64 -18.41 39.81 28.73
N ASP A 65 -17.72 39.94 29.87
CA ASP A 65 -16.27 39.93 29.93
C ASP A 65 -15.70 38.53 29.66
N LEU A 66 -16.34 37.46 30.15
CA LEU A 66 -15.99 36.08 29.79
C LEU A 66 -16.13 35.83 28.29
N LEU A 67 -17.16 36.37 27.64
CA LEU A 67 -17.34 36.26 26.18
C LEU A 67 -16.28 37.06 25.42
N LYS A 68 -15.90 38.25 25.88
CA LYS A 68 -14.78 39.02 25.32
C LYS A 68 -13.47 38.27 25.47
N PHE A 69 -13.19 37.74 26.67
CA PHE A 69 -12.01 36.92 26.95
C PHE A 69 -11.97 35.70 26.04
N LYS A 70 -13.07 34.93 25.92
CA LYS A 70 -13.15 33.78 25.01
C LYS A 70 -12.86 34.18 23.56
N LYS A 71 -13.39 35.31 23.10
CA LYS A 71 -13.13 35.82 21.75
C LYS A 71 -11.67 36.21 21.54
N GLN A 72 -11.03 36.81 22.54
CA GLN A 72 -9.60 37.12 22.50
C GLN A 72 -8.77 35.84 22.52
N TYR A 73 -9.07 34.91 23.44
CA TYR A 73 -8.36 33.64 23.62
C TYR A 73 -8.37 32.78 22.36
N ILE A 74 -9.51 32.68 21.66
CA ILE A 74 -9.61 31.93 20.38
C ILE A 74 -8.63 32.45 19.31
N ASN A 75 -8.29 33.74 19.38
CA ASN A 75 -7.37 34.41 18.47
C ASN A 75 -5.96 34.58 19.06
N THR A 76 -5.67 33.98 20.22
CA THR A 76 -4.32 34.02 20.78
C THR A 76 -3.39 33.08 20.01
N GLU A 77 -2.12 33.47 19.94
CA GLU A 77 -1.06 32.62 19.40
C GLU A 77 -1.03 31.25 20.10
N GLN A 78 -1.33 31.19 21.39
CA GLN A 78 -1.41 29.94 22.15
C GLN A 78 -2.49 28.99 21.61
N ALA A 79 -3.70 29.48 21.32
CA ALA A 79 -4.76 28.66 20.75
C ALA A 79 -4.39 28.13 19.36
N ASP A 80 -3.70 28.95 18.55
CA ASP A 80 -3.23 28.54 17.23
C ASP A 80 -2.04 27.56 17.28
N LEU A 81 -1.16 27.69 18.28
CA LEU A 81 -0.11 26.72 18.56
C LEU A 81 -0.70 25.36 18.93
N VAL A 82 -1.72 25.33 19.79
CA VAL A 82 -2.42 24.07 20.15
C VAL A 82 -3.08 23.45 18.93
N LYS A 83 -3.79 24.23 18.10
CA LYS A 83 -4.37 23.73 16.84
C LYS A 83 -3.29 23.15 15.92
N ARG A 84 -2.16 23.86 15.76
CA ARG A 84 -1.05 23.42 14.91
C ARG A 84 -0.40 22.13 15.44
N ALA A 85 -0.20 22.03 16.75
CA ALA A 85 0.29 20.82 17.40
C ALA A 85 -0.65 19.63 17.14
N ASN A 86 -1.96 19.82 17.30
CA ASN A 86 -2.97 18.78 17.00
C ASN A 86 -2.96 18.36 15.51
N CYS A 87 -2.74 19.32 14.59
CA CYS A 87 -2.58 19.00 13.17
C CYS A 87 -1.34 18.16 12.89
N PHE A 88 -0.21 18.47 13.53
CA PHE A 88 1.02 17.68 13.39
C PHE A 88 0.85 16.27 13.98
N GLU A 89 0.24 16.17 15.16
CA GLU A 89 -0.07 14.88 15.79
C GLU A 89 -0.91 13.99 14.86
N THR A 90 -1.96 14.54 14.27
CA THR A 90 -2.80 13.82 13.29
C THR A 90 -2.01 13.38 12.05
N MET A 91 -1.07 14.20 11.58
CA MET A 91 -0.22 13.87 10.44
C MET A 91 0.77 12.75 10.77
N ILE A 92 1.37 12.78 11.96
CA ILE A 92 2.26 11.73 12.46
C ILE A 92 1.50 10.40 12.56
N GLN A 93 0.33 10.39 13.17
CA GLN A 93 -0.50 9.18 13.28
C GLN A 93 -0.84 8.57 11.92
N LYS A 94 -1.10 9.40 10.90
CA LYS A 94 -1.33 8.92 9.52
C LYS A 94 -0.09 8.30 8.91
N LEU A 95 1.07 8.94 9.05
CA LEU A 95 2.35 8.43 8.55
C LEU A 95 2.72 7.12 9.23
N GLU A 96 2.53 7.02 10.54
CA GLU A 96 2.75 5.77 11.27
C GLU A 96 1.83 4.64 10.80
N SER A 97 0.56 4.96 10.53
CA SER A 97 -0.38 4.00 9.96
C SER A 97 0.07 3.50 8.59
N GLU A 98 0.52 4.40 7.72
CA GLU A 98 1.03 4.05 6.39
C GLU A 98 2.28 3.17 6.47
N VAL A 99 3.21 3.49 7.37
CA VAL A 99 4.40 2.67 7.64
C VAL A 99 4.00 1.26 8.11
N ARG A 100 3.04 1.14 9.03
CA ARG A 100 2.53 -0.17 9.49
C ARG A 100 1.92 -0.97 8.33
N THR A 101 1.12 -0.33 7.47
CA THR A 101 0.56 -0.97 6.28
C THR A 101 1.65 -1.43 5.31
N HIS A 102 2.67 -0.61 5.07
CA HIS A 102 3.78 -0.96 4.17
C HIS A 102 4.61 -2.12 4.71
N ILE A 103 4.90 -2.16 6.02
CA ILE A 103 5.59 -3.28 6.67
C ILE A 103 4.79 -4.57 6.51
N ALA A 104 3.47 -4.53 6.73
CA ALA A 104 2.61 -5.70 6.54
C ALA A 104 2.63 -6.20 5.08
N GLY A 105 2.54 -5.28 4.11
CA GLY A 105 2.63 -5.62 2.69
C GLY A 105 3.99 -6.22 2.30
N GLN A 106 5.09 -5.67 2.82
CA GLN A 106 6.42 -6.24 2.61
C GLN A 106 6.55 -7.65 3.17
N HIS A 107 6.01 -7.89 4.37
CA HIS A 107 6.02 -9.22 4.98
C HIS A 107 5.24 -10.24 4.15
N GLN A 108 4.04 -9.87 3.68
CA GLN A 108 3.24 -10.73 2.79
C GLN A 108 3.99 -11.04 1.48
N LEU A 109 4.62 -10.04 0.87
CA LEU A 109 5.40 -10.23 -0.35
C LEU A 109 6.60 -11.15 -0.12
N LYS A 110 7.28 -11.01 1.02
CA LYS A 110 8.40 -11.88 1.41
C LYS A 110 7.97 -13.34 1.48
N ILE A 111 6.88 -13.64 2.18
CA ILE A 111 6.32 -15.01 2.27
C ILE A 111 6.02 -15.55 0.87
N LEU A 112 5.40 -14.73 0.01
CA LEU A 112 5.06 -15.13 -1.35
C LEU A 112 6.30 -15.48 -2.17
N VAL A 113 7.36 -14.68 -2.07
CA VAL A 113 8.65 -14.95 -2.73
C VAL A 113 9.26 -16.25 -2.21
N GLU A 114 9.29 -16.46 -0.88
CA GLU A 114 9.81 -17.69 -0.27
C GLU A 114 9.03 -18.93 -0.75
N ASN A 115 7.70 -18.85 -0.82
CA ASN A 115 6.86 -19.94 -1.34
C ASN A 115 7.16 -20.26 -2.81
N TYR A 116 7.31 -19.23 -3.66
CA TYR A 116 7.66 -19.44 -5.07
C TYR A 116 9.06 -20.01 -5.26
N GLN A 117 10.02 -19.61 -4.43
CA GLN A 117 11.38 -20.18 -4.44
C GLN A 117 11.35 -21.67 -4.08
N THR A 118 10.65 -22.05 -3.01
CA THR A 118 10.48 -23.45 -2.62
C THR A 118 9.86 -24.27 -3.75
N LYS A 119 8.76 -23.77 -4.34
CA LYS A 119 8.09 -24.45 -5.45
C LYS A 119 8.98 -24.58 -6.69
N ALA A 120 9.81 -23.58 -6.99
CA ALA A 120 10.76 -23.65 -8.09
C ALA A 120 11.80 -24.76 -7.86
N LEU A 121 12.33 -24.87 -6.64
CA LEU A 121 13.26 -25.94 -6.26
C LEU A 121 12.62 -27.33 -6.34
N GLU A 122 11.36 -27.48 -5.92
CA GLU A 122 10.61 -28.73 -6.04
C GLU A 122 10.45 -29.15 -7.50
N LEU A 123 10.04 -28.22 -8.37
CA LEU A 123 9.87 -28.49 -9.80
C LEU A 123 11.21 -28.81 -10.48
N GLU A 124 12.29 -28.14 -10.08
CA GLU A 124 13.64 -28.44 -10.59
C GLU A 124 14.07 -29.85 -10.21
N LYS A 125 13.81 -30.27 -8.97
CA LYS A 125 14.06 -31.65 -8.51
C LYS A 125 13.23 -32.67 -9.30
N GLU A 126 11.93 -32.44 -9.47
CA GLU A 126 11.05 -33.32 -10.23
C GLU A 126 11.51 -33.44 -11.70
N ASN A 127 11.86 -32.32 -12.32
CA ASN A 127 12.37 -32.30 -13.69
C ASN A 127 13.68 -33.11 -13.82
N ASN A 128 14.61 -32.98 -12.86
CA ASN A 128 15.84 -33.77 -12.86
C ASN A 128 15.57 -35.27 -12.71
N GLU A 129 14.60 -35.67 -11.87
CA GLU A 129 14.19 -37.06 -11.73
C GLU A 129 13.54 -37.61 -13.02
N LEU A 130 12.70 -36.83 -13.69
CA LEU A 130 12.09 -37.20 -14.97
C LEU A 130 13.14 -37.32 -16.08
N MET A 131 14.08 -36.37 -16.16
CA MET A 131 15.18 -36.42 -17.12
C MET A 131 16.05 -37.67 -16.91
N LYS A 132 16.34 -38.03 -15.65
CA LYS A 132 17.06 -39.27 -15.34
C LYS A 132 16.29 -40.52 -15.79
N LYS A 133 14.99 -40.60 -15.50
CA LYS A 133 14.13 -41.72 -15.94
C LYS A 133 14.07 -41.83 -17.46
N LEU A 134 14.04 -40.69 -18.16
CA LEU A 134 14.05 -40.64 -19.62
C LEU A 134 15.37 -41.21 -20.15
N THR A 135 16.51 -40.74 -19.63
CA THR A 135 17.83 -41.25 -20.06
C THR A 135 18.01 -42.73 -19.75
N ASP A 136 17.54 -43.21 -18.58
CA ASP A 136 17.60 -44.62 -18.21
C ASP A 136 16.74 -45.48 -19.16
N SER A 137 15.56 -44.98 -19.55
CA SER A 137 14.67 -45.67 -20.50
C SER A 137 15.23 -45.69 -21.92
N GLU A 138 15.84 -44.60 -22.37
CA GLU A 138 16.53 -44.52 -23.67
C GLU A 138 17.70 -45.50 -23.72
N ASN A 139 18.51 -45.58 -22.66
CA ASN A 139 19.61 -46.54 -22.57
C ASN A 139 19.11 -47.99 -22.61
N ALA A 140 18.04 -48.31 -21.87
CA ALA A 140 17.43 -49.64 -21.89
C ALA A 140 16.87 -50.00 -23.29
N LEU A 141 16.31 -49.03 -24.02
CA LEU A 141 15.84 -49.23 -25.39
C LEU A 141 17.02 -49.53 -26.34
N ILE A 142 18.12 -48.81 -26.20
CA ILE A 142 19.34 -49.04 -27.00
C ILE A 142 19.92 -50.44 -26.70
N GLU A 143 20.02 -50.84 -25.44
CA GLU A 143 20.48 -52.17 -25.04
C GLU A 143 19.59 -53.28 -25.58
N THR A 144 18.26 -53.11 -25.56
CA THR A 144 17.32 -54.09 -26.13
C THR A 144 17.40 -54.16 -27.66
N MET A 145 17.67 -53.05 -28.36
CA MET A 145 17.93 -53.06 -29.80
C MET A 145 19.26 -53.76 -30.16
N ASN A 146 20.28 -53.60 -29.31
CA ASN A 146 21.60 -54.21 -29.54
C ASN A 146 21.65 -55.70 -29.17
N SER A 147 20.88 -56.14 -28.16
CA SER A 147 20.86 -57.54 -27.69
C SER A 147 19.93 -58.45 -28.52
N LYS A 148 18.85 -57.90 -29.09
CA LYS A 148 18.08 -58.61 -30.12
C LYS A 148 18.87 -58.51 -31.42
N ASN A 149 19.37 -59.64 -31.88
CA ASN A 149 20.17 -59.77 -33.11
C ASN A 149 19.34 -59.37 -34.35
N TYR A 150 19.18 -58.06 -34.59
CA TYR A 150 18.52 -57.49 -35.77
C TYR A 150 19.43 -57.53 -37.02
N GLN A 151 20.43 -58.40 -37.05
CA GLN A 151 21.19 -58.68 -38.28
C GLN A 151 20.32 -59.31 -39.38
N ASN A 152 19.11 -59.79 -39.07
CA ASN A 152 18.19 -60.41 -40.05
C ASN A 152 17.06 -59.51 -40.58
N LEU A 153 16.99 -58.22 -40.23
CA LEU A 153 15.99 -57.28 -40.79
C LEU A 153 16.57 -56.33 -41.84
N LYS A 154 17.61 -56.80 -42.55
CA LYS A 154 18.12 -56.16 -43.77
C LYS A 154 17.37 -56.65 -45.00
N ILE A 155 16.05 -56.82 -44.93
CA ILE A 155 15.21 -57.06 -46.10
C ILE A 155 13.92 -56.26 -45.89
N ILE A 156 13.63 -55.36 -46.82
CA ILE A 156 12.40 -54.58 -46.96
C ILE A 156 12.26 -53.34 -46.04
N THR A 157 13.09 -52.32 -46.25
CA THR A 157 12.58 -50.93 -46.23
C THR A 157 13.39 -50.07 -47.20
N LYS A 158 12.87 -49.94 -48.43
CA LYS A 158 13.22 -48.82 -49.33
C LYS A 158 12.82 -47.52 -48.61
N PRO A 159 13.62 -46.44 -48.69
CA PRO A 159 13.28 -45.18 -48.05
C PRO A 159 12.20 -44.46 -48.86
N SER A 160 10.92 -44.58 -48.48
CA SER A 160 9.90 -43.66 -48.98
C SER A 160 10.04 -42.33 -48.24
N LYS A 161 10.67 -41.34 -48.88
CA LYS A 161 10.93 -40.00 -48.33
C LYS A 161 9.67 -39.09 -48.20
N ASP A 162 8.46 -39.59 -48.45
CA ASP A 162 7.30 -38.72 -48.68
C ASP A 162 6.21 -38.68 -47.60
N LYS A 163 6.40 -39.28 -46.40
CA LYS A 163 5.30 -39.33 -45.41
C LYS A 163 5.53 -38.69 -44.04
N PHE A 164 6.72 -38.17 -43.74
CA PHE A 164 7.01 -37.60 -42.40
C PHE A 164 6.83 -36.09 -42.27
N LYS A 165 6.52 -35.35 -43.35
CA LYS A 165 6.30 -33.89 -43.26
C LYS A 165 4.92 -33.45 -42.74
N ASN A 166 3.93 -34.35 -42.65
CA ASN A 166 2.55 -33.96 -42.35
C ASN A 166 2.05 -34.30 -40.93
N LEU A 167 2.91 -34.83 -40.04
CA LEU A 167 2.47 -35.20 -38.68
C LEU A 167 2.92 -34.21 -37.58
N GLU A 168 3.97 -33.42 -37.80
CA GLU A 168 4.42 -32.42 -36.80
C GLU A 168 3.62 -31.11 -36.84
N GLU A 169 3.01 -30.73 -37.96
CA GLU A 169 2.27 -29.45 -38.04
C GLU A 169 0.82 -29.52 -37.52
N ASN A 170 0.24 -30.72 -37.35
CA ASN A 170 -1.17 -30.87 -36.97
C ASN A 170 -1.44 -31.15 -35.47
N LYS A 171 -0.41 -31.38 -34.64
CA LYS A 171 -0.59 -31.51 -33.18
C LYS A 171 -0.26 -30.25 -32.37
N LEU A 172 0.43 -29.27 -32.95
CA LEU A 172 0.75 -28.01 -32.28
C LEU A 172 -0.36 -26.94 -32.35
N LYS A 173 -1.40 -27.14 -33.16
CA LYS A 173 -2.53 -26.19 -33.29
C LYS A 173 -3.77 -26.49 -32.44
N SER A 174 -3.92 -27.68 -31.84
CA SER A 174 -5.08 -27.98 -30.99
C SER A 174 -4.84 -27.81 -29.49
N LEU A 175 -3.59 -27.69 -29.04
CA LEU A 175 -3.23 -27.56 -27.62
C LEU A 175 -3.30 -26.11 -27.08
N PHE A 176 -3.58 -25.13 -27.94
CA PHE A 176 -3.80 -23.73 -27.56
C PHE A 176 -5.27 -23.35 -27.36
N ARG A 177 -6.20 -24.32 -27.40
CA ARG A 177 -7.65 -24.03 -27.36
C ARG A 177 -8.40 -24.55 -26.13
N SER A 178 -7.69 -24.85 -25.04
CA SER A 178 -8.30 -25.21 -23.76
C SER A 178 -7.61 -24.54 -22.57
N SER A 179 -7.62 -23.20 -22.54
CA SER A 179 -7.40 -22.43 -21.32
C SER A 179 -8.74 -21.83 -20.86
N SER A 180 -9.66 -22.70 -20.46
CA SER A 180 -10.88 -22.31 -19.72
C SER A 180 -10.58 -22.06 -18.24
N LEU A 181 -9.41 -21.50 -17.92
CA LEU A 181 -8.92 -21.28 -16.56
C LEU A 181 -8.76 -19.78 -16.24
N THR A 182 -9.72 -18.98 -16.70
CA THR A 182 -9.78 -17.53 -16.39
C THR A 182 -11.19 -17.10 -15.93
N LYS A 183 -12.06 -18.05 -15.57
CA LYS A 183 -13.42 -17.76 -15.06
C LYS A 183 -13.60 -18.01 -13.55
N MET A 184 -12.53 -18.29 -12.81
CA MET A 184 -12.60 -18.49 -11.34
C MET A 184 -11.93 -17.39 -10.51
N ILE A 185 -11.49 -16.28 -11.12
CA ILE A 185 -10.89 -15.16 -10.37
C ILE A 185 -11.84 -13.96 -10.20
N GLU A 186 -12.96 -13.90 -10.94
CA GLU A 186 -13.92 -12.78 -10.84
C GLU A 186 -15.13 -13.06 -9.91
N LYS A 187 -15.15 -14.17 -9.15
CA LYS A 187 -16.31 -14.53 -8.30
C LYS A 187 -16.12 -14.38 -6.79
N ASP A 188 -14.97 -13.93 -6.32
CA ASP A 188 -14.75 -13.70 -4.87
C ASP A 188 -14.70 -12.22 -4.45
N ASP A 189 -14.91 -11.28 -5.39
CA ASP A 189 -14.89 -9.82 -5.12
C ASP A 189 -16.30 -9.16 -5.10
N VAL A 190 -17.37 -9.96 -5.03
CA VAL A 190 -18.76 -9.42 -4.97
C VAL A 190 -19.42 -9.61 -3.59
N ASN A 191 -18.77 -10.24 -2.61
CA ASN A 191 -19.39 -10.54 -1.32
C ASN A 191 -18.82 -9.82 -0.09
N ILE A 192 -18.34 -8.58 -0.27
CA ILE A 192 -18.09 -7.64 0.84
C ILE A 192 -18.73 -6.29 0.50
N GLN A 193 -20.02 -6.29 0.17
CA GLN A 193 -20.81 -5.05 0.14
C GLN A 193 -22.28 -5.22 0.53
N GLU A 194 -22.62 -6.29 1.26
CA GLU A 194 -23.99 -6.55 1.67
C GLU A 194 -24.07 -7.05 3.12
N LYS A 195 -23.74 -6.16 4.07
CA LYS A 195 -24.21 -6.20 5.48
C LYS A 195 -23.71 -4.98 6.27
N SER A 196 -24.29 -3.81 6.01
CA SER A 196 -24.33 -2.69 6.97
C SER A 196 -25.48 -1.71 6.70
N LYS A 197 -26.60 -2.20 6.15
CA LYS A 197 -27.89 -1.51 6.21
C LYS A 197 -28.68 -2.07 7.38
N ASN A 198 -28.54 -1.44 8.55
CA ASN A 198 -29.60 -1.22 9.54
C ASN A 198 -28.98 -0.66 10.82
N GLU A 199 -28.94 0.67 10.92
CA GLU A 199 -29.35 1.39 12.12
C GLU A 199 -29.61 2.84 11.71
N GLY A 200 -30.89 3.22 11.77
CA GLY A 200 -31.35 4.56 11.42
C GLY A 200 -31.02 5.54 12.53
N ILE A 201 -30.18 6.51 12.23
CA ILE A 201 -30.16 7.79 12.94
C ILE A 201 -30.33 8.89 11.89
N VAL A 202 -31.56 9.37 11.77
CA VAL A 202 -31.93 10.55 11.01
C VAL A 202 -31.44 11.77 11.78
N VAL A 203 -30.25 12.29 11.44
CA VAL A 203 -29.84 13.63 11.85
C VAL A 203 -30.24 14.62 10.75
N ARG A 204 -31.33 15.36 10.99
CA ARG A 204 -31.71 16.54 10.21
C ARG A 204 -30.63 17.61 10.38
N ASN A 205 -29.79 17.79 9.36
CA ASN A 205 -28.93 18.97 9.27
C ASN A 205 -29.77 20.15 8.77
N LYS A 206 -30.04 21.10 9.66
CA LYS A 206 -30.49 22.44 9.28
C LYS A 206 -29.34 23.18 8.62
N GLU A 207 -29.62 23.70 7.44
CA GLU A 207 -28.74 24.54 6.62
C GLU A 207 -28.24 25.76 7.41
N PHE A 208 -26.93 25.83 7.66
CA PHE A 208 -26.26 27.07 8.04
C PHE A 208 -25.74 27.75 6.76
N LYS A 209 -26.30 28.92 6.44
CA LYS A 209 -25.77 29.78 5.37
C LYS A 209 -24.41 30.33 5.80
N SER A 210 -23.36 30.00 5.05
CA SER A 210 -22.02 30.52 5.29
C SER A 210 -21.90 31.97 4.77
N SER A 211 -21.85 32.92 5.69
CA SER A 211 -21.58 34.32 5.40
C SER A 211 -20.10 34.64 5.67
N HIS A 212 -19.16 34.19 4.83
CA HIS A 212 -17.77 34.68 4.88
C HIS A 212 -17.14 34.78 3.48
N LYS A 213 -17.01 36.02 2.98
CA LYS A 213 -16.46 36.40 1.66
C LYS A 213 -14.94 36.65 1.67
N ARG A 214 -14.16 36.17 2.65
CA ARG A 214 -12.75 36.62 2.80
C ARG A 214 -11.68 35.55 3.01
N VAL A 215 -11.90 34.32 2.53
CA VAL A 215 -10.88 33.23 2.58
C VAL A 215 -10.74 32.50 1.23
N LYS A 216 -10.97 33.21 0.11
CA LYS A 216 -10.90 32.60 -1.24
C LYS A 216 -9.49 32.57 -1.84
N SER A 217 -8.54 33.36 -1.36
CA SER A 217 -7.19 33.42 -1.97
C SER A 217 -6.34 32.19 -1.65
N ASP A 218 -6.41 31.67 -0.42
CA ASP A 218 -5.42 30.71 0.05
C ASP A 218 -5.81 29.26 -0.27
N PHE A 219 -7.12 28.99 -0.37
CA PHE A 219 -7.63 27.69 -0.83
C PHE A 219 -7.42 27.45 -2.34
N GLU A 220 -7.47 28.51 -3.15
CA GLU A 220 -7.26 28.41 -4.61
C GLU A 220 -5.79 28.15 -4.96
N ALA A 221 -4.85 28.63 -4.13
CA ALA A 221 -3.43 28.33 -4.23
C ALA A 221 -3.11 26.85 -3.89
N ILE A 222 -3.76 26.29 -2.88
CA ILE A 222 -3.60 24.87 -2.49
C ILE A 222 -4.24 23.94 -3.52
N ALA A 223 -5.45 24.27 -4.01
CA ALA A 223 -6.11 23.48 -5.06
C ALA A 223 -5.29 23.45 -6.37
N SER A 224 -4.65 24.58 -6.72
CA SER A 224 -3.78 24.68 -7.89
C SER A 224 -2.50 23.83 -7.78
N GLN A 225 -1.97 23.60 -6.57
CA GLN A 225 -0.85 22.67 -6.36
C GLN A 225 -1.27 21.20 -6.47
N ILE A 226 -2.48 20.85 -6.02
CA ILE A 226 -3.01 19.48 -6.10
C ILE A 226 -3.22 19.05 -7.56
N HIS A 227 -3.74 19.95 -8.41
CA HIS A 227 -3.89 19.66 -9.84
C HIS A 227 -2.57 19.57 -10.61
N LYS A 228 -1.51 20.28 -10.17
CA LYS A 228 -0.16 20.13 -10.76
C LYS A 228 0.50 18.79 -10.41
N LYS A 229 0.27 18.24 -9.21
CA LYS A 229 0.77 16.91 -8.81
C LYS A 229 -0.03 15.76 -9.42
N SER A 230 -1.34 15.92 -9.61
CA SER A 230 -2.19 14.93 -10.30
C SER A 230 -1.76 14.69 -11.76
N ASN A 231 -1.34 15.74 -12.48
CA ASN A 231 -0.83 15.61 -13.84
C ASN A 231 0.55 14.90 -13.95
N GLN A 232 1.30 14.75 -12.85
CA GLN A 232 2.50 13.91 -12.81
C GLN A 232 2.15 12.42 -12.66
N ILE A 233 1.11 12.08 -11.89
CA ILE A 233 0.64 10.70 -11.68
C ILE A 233 0.02 10.12 -12.98
N ILE A 234 -0.62 10.96 -13.80
CA ILE A 234 -1.14 10.53 -15.12
C ILE A 234 0.00 10.24 -16.13
N LYS A 235 1.18 10.85 -15.95
CA LYS A 235 2.35 10.58 -16.80
C LYS A 235 3.07 9.29 -16.42
N THR A 236 3.05 8.88 -15.15
CA THR A 236 3.66 7.60 -14.71
C THR A 236 2.83 6.39 -15.13
N ALA A 237 1.50 6.47 -15.10
CA ALA A 237 0.63 5.39 -15.60
C ALA A 237 0.78 5.12 -17.12
N LYS A 238 1.09 6.15 -17.91
CA LYS A 238 1.42 5.98 -19.35
C LYS A 238 2.81 5.39 -19.58
N LEU A 239 3.76 5.64 -18.67
CA LEU A 239 5.10 5.05 -18.75
C LEU A 239 5.07 3.55 -18.43
N GLU A 240 4.33 3.14 -17.39
CA GLU A 240 4.18 1.72 -17.02
C GLU A 240 3.58 0.89 -18.16
N ASN A 241 2.52 1.39 -18.81
CA ASN A 241 1.91 0.71 -19.95
C ASN A 241 2.85 0.57 -21.17
N ASN A 242 3.78 1.53 -21.35
CA ASN A 242 4.79 1.45 -22.40
C ASN A 242 5.93 0.49 -22.04
N ILE A 243 6.32 0.40 -20.76
CA ILE A 243 7.30 -0.56 -20.26
C ILE A 243 6.76 -1.99 -20.40
N THR A 244 5.50 -2.25 -20.05
CA THR A 244 4.91 -3.61 -20.19
C THR A 244 4.79 -4.05 -21.66
N LYS A 245 4.51 -3.10 -22.59
CA LYS A 245 4.52 -3.39 -24.03
C LYS A 245 5.93 -3.65 -24.57
N ALA A 246 6.94 -2.91 -24.10
CA ALA A 246 8.33 -3.13 -24.48
C ALA A 246 8.87 -4.48 -23.98
N TYR A 247 8.56 -4.90 -22.75
CA TYR A 247 8.95 -6.21 -22.23
C TYR A 247 8.32 -7.38 -22.99
N LYS A 248 7.06 -7.25 -23.42
CA LYS A 248 6.39 -8.27 -24.26
C LYS A 248 6.99 -8.36 -25.66
N LEU A 249 7.45 -7.25 -26.26
CA LEU A 249 8.12 -7.31 -27.57
C LEU A 249 9.55 -7.83 -27.48
N ASN A 250 10.25 -7.60 -26.37
CA ASN A 250 11.63 -8.04 -26.18
C ASN A 250 11.72 -9.53 -25.84
N SER A 251 10.74 -10.10 -25.11
CA SER A 251 10.72 -11.53 -24.83
C SER A 251 10.66 -12.38 -26.11
N TYR A 252 9.85 -11.99 -27.11
CA TYR A 252 9.80 -12.67 -28.41
C TYR A 252 11.10 -12.57 -29.24
N LYS A 253 11.90 -11.49 -29.06
CA LYS A 253 13.21 -11.36 -29.74
C LYS A 253 14.31 -12.15 -29.05
N VAL A 254 14.24 -12.30 -27.72
CA VAL A 254 15.19 -13.11 -26.96
C VAL A 254 15.07 -14.58 -27.34
N TYR A 255 13.86 -15.15 -27.43
CA TYR A 255 13.68 -16.56 -27.81
C TYR A 255 14.17 -16.93 -29.22
N LYS A 256 14.22 -15.97 -30.16
CA LYS A 256 14.79 -16.20 -31.50
C LYS A 256 16.33 -16.16 -31.56
N ASN A 257 16.99 -15.57 -30.56
CA ASN A 257 18.45 -15.39 -30.55
C ASN A 257 19.19 -16.30 -29.55
N ILE A 258 18.48 -17.05 -28.70
CA ILE A 258 19.08 -18.03 -27.77
C ILE A 258 20.03 -19.01 -28.47
N PRO A 259 19.71 -19.57 -29.67
CA PRO A 259 20.64 -20.47 -30.37
C PRO A 259 21.95 -19.80 -30.78
N LYS A 260 21.91 -18.52 -31.19
CA LYS A 260 23.11 -17.77 -31.60
C LYS A 260 24.01 -17.37 -30.43
N ILE A 261 23.42 -17.09 -29.27
CA ILE A 261 24.17 -16.76 -28.05
C ILE A 261 24.87 -18.01 -27.51
N LEU A 262 24.20 -19.17 -27.57
CA LEU A 262 24.80 -20.45 -27.17
C LEU A 262 26.00 -20.82 -28.07
N GLU A 263 25.86 -20.63 -29.39
CA GLU A 263 26.94 -20.87 -30.36
C GLU A 263 28.16 -19.96 -30.14
N LEU A 264 27.95 -18.69 -29.78
CA LEU A 264 29.04 -17.76 -29.45
C LEU A 264 29.74 -18.12 -28.14
N ALA A 265 29.01 -18.61 -27.13
CA ALA A 265 29.58 -19.06 -25.87
C ALA A 265 30.44 -20.32 -26.04
N GLU A 266 30.06 -21.22 -26.94
CA GLU A 266 30.84 -22.41 -27.28
C GLU A 266 32.12 -22.06 -28.05
N LYS A 267 32.07 -21.11 -29.00
CA LYS A 267 33.26 -20.60 -29.70
C LYS A 267 34.26 -19.95 -28.73
N GLN A 268 33.79 -19.15 -27.78
CA GLN A 268 34.67 -18.56 -26.76
C GLN A 268 35.33 -19.59 -25.83
N LYS A 269 34.64 -20.69 -25.52
CA LYS A 269 35.24 -21.81 -24.75
C LYS A 269 36.33 -22.54 -25.54
N ALA A 270 36.14 -22.71 -26.85
CA ALA A 270 37.14 -23.30 -27.73
C ALA A 270 38.40 -22.42 -27.85
N ASP A 271 38.23 -21.11 -28.01
CA ASP A 271 39.35 -20.17 -28.11
C ASP A 271 40.16 -20.07 -26.81
N LYS A 272 39.49 -20.07 -25.65
CA LYS A 272 40.19 -20.11 -24.35
C LYS A 272 41.03 -21.37 -24.16
N LYS A 273 40.55 -22.54 -24.61
CA LYS A 273 41.34 -23.78 -24.58
C LYS A 273 42.57 -23.69 -25.48
N ASN A 274 42.44 -23.09 -26.67
CA ASN A 274 43.55 -22.91 -27.61
C ASN A 274 44.62 -21.95 -27.04
N ILE A 275 44.22 -20.85 -26.39
CA ILE A 275 45.14 -19.91 -25.73
C ILE A 275 45.88 -20.58 -24.56
N GLN A 276 45.19 -21.38 -23.73
CA GLN A 276 45.84 -22.13 -22.65
C GLN A 276 46.83 -23.18 -23.18
N GLN A 277 46.54 -23.83 -24.31
CA GLN A 277 47.47 -24.75 -24.97
C GLN A 277 48.74 -24.03 -25.45
N LYS A 278 48.59 -22.85 -26.08
CA LYS A 278 49.74 -22.03 -26.54
C LYS A 278 50.61 -21.53 -25.37
N LEU A 279 50.01 -21.15 -24.24
CA LEU A 279 50.74 -20.72 -23.05
C LEU A 279 51.53 -21.86 -22.39
N LYS A 280 51.02 -23.10 -22.42
CA LYS A 280 51.76 -24.28 -21.96
C LYS A 280 52.98 -24.57 -22.84
N ASN A 281 52.84 -24.40 -24.16
CA ASN A 281 53.95 -24.59 -25.09
C ASN A 281 55.05 -23.51 -24.91
N LEU A 282 54.68 -22.27 -24.57
CA LEU A 282 55.65 -21.20 -24.30
C LEU A 282 56.46 -21.41 -23.01
N ARG A 283 55.86 -22.00 -21.96
CA ARG A 283 56.62 -22.40 -20.75
C ARG A 283 57.61 -23.54 -21.02
N SER A 284 57.27 -24.46 -21.92
CA SER A 284 58.18 -25.55 -22.30
C SER A 284 59.45 -25.06 -23.02
N CYS A 285 59.44 -23.87 -23.64
CA CYS A 285 60.60 -23.31 -24.30
C CYS A 285 61.50 -22.49 -23.35
N SER A 286 60.98 -21.97 -22.23
CA SER A 286 61.82 -21.25 -21.26
C SER A 286 62.76 -22.20 -20.51
N ASP A 287 62.32 -23.44 -20.27
CA ASP A 287 63.09 -24.44 -19.53
C ASP A 287 64.28 -25.01 -20.33
N LEU A 288 64.23 -24.92 -21.66
CA LEU A 288 65.36 -25.25 -22.55
C LEU A 288 66.46 -24.18 -22.53
N LEU A 289 66.09 -22.92 -22.29
CA LEU A 289 67.02 -21.78 -22.27
C LEU A 289 67.83 -21.71 -20.97
N THR A 290 67.28 -22.22 -19.86
CA THR A 290 67.99 -22.38 -18.59
C THR A 290 68.96 -23.55 -18.58
N GLN A 291 68.72 -24.62 -19.35
CA GLN A 291 69.69 -25.73 -19.48
C GLN A 291 70.90 -25.40 -20.36
N LEU A 292 70.78 -24.44 -21.29
CA LEU A 292 71.88 -24.00 -22.16
C LEU A 292 72.83 -22.97 -21.52
N LYS A 293 72.42 -22.31 -20.43
CA LYS A 293 73.26 -21.34 -19.68
C LYS A 293 74.07 -21.96 -18.53
N GLY A 294 73.95 -23.28 -18.32
CA GLY A 294 74.63 -24.01 -17.24
C GLY A 294 75.82 -24.85 -17.69
N LYS A 295 76.42 -24.58 -18.85
CA LYS A 295 77.66 -25.20 -19.32
C LYS A 295 78.71 -24.14 -19.65
#